data_AF-A0A0A1UN09-F1
#
_entry.id   AF-A0A0A1UN09-F1
#
_cell.length_a   1.000
_cell.length_b   1.000
_cell.length_c   1.000
_cell.angle_alpha   90.00
_cell.angle_beta   90.00
_cell.angle_gamma   90.00
#
_symmetry.space_group_name_H-M   'P 1'
#
loop_
_entity.id
_entity.type
_entity.pdbx_description
1 polymer ?
#
loop_
_entity_poly.entity_id
_entity_poly.type
_entity_poly.pdbx_seq_one_letter_code
_entity_poly.pdbx_strand_id
1 'polypeptide(L)'
;MADKTTTLRQVLCQKKPFLPCTSTSYRNTSNGGWPWLQNHVVIWDEFNLNTLNESYGHVLDFAVAEPVLTCPQADQMLGGLVMHKADDMNHLTSWNGGMMGSTLQFAKACLGLCPGVVLRQQYSTPDKLLIPKLPGASARLIVDHVVSLDDFPEQPLVIGLGRLSSKWSGRELAYHLDNTTHELLWPVRQLANLCQFGQTRYGYIQTDQELVVCCFSQEAEGAEKWKAAIMPIPWTRNGVDVLTTDLALWWLCMLAMSARHHRAIVPEREMVKINAWDTVYIDAEHGWVRRHRYSGVDLPTNPPSQGNATAIDAHVNSDFDVDPTADDPLDSFFDSDAPDGDAPNGTAG
;
A
#
# COMPACT_ATOMS: atom_id res chain seq x y z
N MET A 1 28.26 -4.91 28.04
CA MET A 1 28.15 -4.37 26.68
C MET A 1 26.89 -3.55 26.66
N ALA A 2 26.92 -2.28 26.25
CA ALA A 2 25.70 -1.48 26.15
C ALA A 2 24.85 -2.04 25.02
N ASP A 3 23.59 -2.36 25.30
CA ASP A 3 22.63 -2.77 24.27
C ASP A 3 22.48 -1.60 23.29
N LYS A 4 22.86 -1.82 22.03
CA LYS A 4 22.67 -0.83 20.99
C LYS A 4 21.18 -0.72 20.71
N THR A 5 20.65 0.48 20.85
CA THR A 5 19.28 0.83 20.47
C THR A 5 19.30 1.43 19.08
N THR A 6 18.38 0.99 18.22
CA THR A 6 18.12 1.57 16.89
C THR A 6 16.69 2.08 16.85
N THR A 7 16.36 2.90 15.85
CA THR A 7 15.00 3.36 15.59
C THR A 7 14.49 2.76 14.28
N LEU A 8 13.17 2.65 14.15
CA LEU A 8 12.54 2.24 12.91
C LEU A 8 12.96 3.17 11.75
N ARG A 9 13.06 4.48 12.02
CA ARG A 9 13.55 5.48 11.07
C ARG A 9 14.94 5.15 10.54
N GLN A 10 15.89 4.86 11.42
CA GLN A 10 17.27 4.55 11.02
C GLN A 10 17.33 3.33 10.09
N VAL A 11 16.54 2.29 10.39
CA VAL A 11 16.45 1.08 9.58
C VAL A 11 15.85 1.36 8.19
N LEU A 12 14.81 2.19 8.11
CA LEU A 12 14.15 2.56 6.84
C LEU A 12 14.93 3.62 6.03
N CYS A 13 15.96 4.24 6.62
CA CYS A 13 16.75 5.29 5.98
C CYS A 13 18.17 4.86 5.61
N GLN A 14 18.41 3.54 5.52
CA GLN A 14 19.71 2.98 5.16
C GLN A 14 20.26 3.55 3.85
N LYS A 15 21.57 3.70 3.78
CA LYS A 15 22.26 3.98 2.52
C LYS A 15 22.24 2.72 1.66
N LYS A 16 21.84 2.89 0.40
CA LYS A 16 21.72 1.79 -0.57
C LYS A 16 22.75 1.91 -1.68
N PRO A 17 23.24 0.79 -2.22
CA PRO A 17 24.17 0.82 -3.34
C PRO A 17 23.49 1.40 -4.59
N PHE A 18 24.31 1.99 -5.45
CA PHE A 18 23.89 2.36 -6.80
C PHE A 18 23.66 1.09 -7.63
N LEU A 19 22.62 1.09 -8.44
CA LEU A 19 22.20 -0.05 -9.26
C LEU A 19 22.32 0.32 -10.73
N PRO A 20 23.42 -0.02 -11.41
CA PRO A 20 23.56 0.27 -12.83
C PRO A 20 22.52 -0.51 -13.64
N CYS A 21 21.92 0.14 -14.63
CA CYS A 21 21.04 -0.51 -15.60
C CYS A 21 21.70 -0.47 -16.98
N THR A 22 21.93 -1.64 -17.57
CA THR A 22 22.53 -1.77 -18.92
C THR A 22 21.50 -2.23 -19.95
N SER A 23 20.22 -2.29 -19.58
CA SER A 23 19.18 -2.76 -20.48
C SER A 23 18.86 -1.72 -21.54
N THR A 24 18.69 -2.18 -22.78
CA THR A 24 18.27 -1.35 -23.91
C THR A 24 16.83 -1.66 -24.32
N SER A 25 16.02 -2.21 -23.41
CA SER A 25 14.62 -2.51 -23.70
C SER A 25 13.77 -1.25 -23.52
N TYR A 26 12.88 -0.96 -24.47
CA TYR A 26 12.16 0.33 -24.54
C TYR A 26 10.64 0.23 -24.48
N ARG A 27 10.03 -0.95 -24.63
CA ARG A 27 8.56 -1.06 -24.70
C ARG A 27 7.95 -1.43 -23.36
N ASN A 28 6.93 -0.68 -22.99
CA ASN A 28 6.03 -0.96 -21.88
C ASN A 28 4.92 -1.92 -22.31
N THR A 29 4.39 -2.68 -21.36
CA THR A 29 3.16 -3.44 -21.58
C THR A 29 2.00 -2.45 -21.71
N SER A 30 1.17 -2.62 -22.73
CA SER A 30 0.03 -1.74 -23.02
C SER A 30 -1.24 -2.55 -23.17
N ASN A 31 -2.36 -2.05 -22.63
CA ASN A 31 -3.69 -2.60 -22.89
C ASN A 31 -4.71 -1.46 -22.88
N GLY A 32 -5.50 -1.35 -23.95
CA GLY A 32 -6.52 -0.30 -24.09
C GLY A 32 -7.63 -0.37 -23.03
N GLY A 33 -7.93 -1.56 -22.49
CA GLY A 33 -8.97 -1.78 -21.49
C GLY A 33 -8.58 -1.46 -20.05
N TRP A 34 -7.34 -1.02 -19.79
CA TRP A 34 -6.95 -0.55 -18.45
C TRP A 34 -7.54 0.83 -18.16
N PRO A 35 -7.68 1.22 -16.87
CA PRO A 35 -8.26 2.51 -16.48
C PRO A 35 -7.66 3.69 -17.25
N TRP A 36 -8.52 4.64 -17.61
CA TRP A 36 -8.14 5.82 -18.37
C TRP A 36 -7.68 6.94 -17.43
N LEU A 37 -6.43 7.39 -17.61
CA LEU A 37 -5.76 8.38 -16.75
C LEU A 37 -5.27 9.63 -17.51
N GLN A 38 -5.58 9.77 -18.80
CA GLN A 38 -5.03 10.85 -19.62
C GLN A 38 -5.42 12.22 -19.05
N ASN A 39 -4.42 13.07 -18.77
CA ASN A 39 -4.57 14.40 -18.15
C ASN A 39 -5.15 14.38 -16.71
N HIS A 40 -5.13 13.23 -16.05
CA HIS A 40 -5.61 13.05 -14.67
C HIS A 40 -4.51 12.49 -13.75
N VAL A 41 -3.24 12.77 -14.07
CA VAL A 41 -2.10 12.47 -13.18
C VAL A 41 -1.64 13.77 -12.53
N VAL A 42 -1.45 13.76 -11.22
CA VAL A 42 -1.02 14.92 -10.43
C VAL A 42 0.13 14.55 -9.50
N ILE A 43 0.89 15.53 -9.03
CA ILE A 43 1.85 15.32 -7.94
C ILE A 43 1.09 15.18 -6.63
N TRP A 44 1.48 14.20 -5.82
CA TRP A 44 0.94 13.99 -4.49
C TRP A 44 1.71 14.83 -3.46
N ASP A 45 1.53 16.16 -3.50
CA ASP A 45 2.34 17.10 -2.70
C ASP A 45 2.28 16.85 -1.19
N GLU A 46 1.15 16.35 -0.69
CA GLU A 46 0.98 15.98 0.72
C GLU A 46 1.88 14.80 1.14
N PHE A 47 2.32 13.96 0.18
CA PHE A 47 3.16 12.79 0.42
C PHE A 47 4.64 13.21 0.54
N ASN A 48 4.97 13.86 1.65
CA ASN A 48 6.29 14.38 1.94
C ASN A 48 6.72 14.06 3.39
N LEU A 49 8.00 14.32 3.70
CA LEU A 49 8.58 13.98 5.01
C LEU A 49 7.91 14.71 6.18
N ASN A 50 7.45 15.95 5.98
CA ASN A 50 6.82 16.72 7.06
C ASN A 50 5.50 16.06 7.48
N THR A 51 4.62 15.79 6.51
CA THR A 51 3.36 15.08 6.77
C THR A 51 3.60 13.71 7.40
N LEU A 52 4.62 12.98 6.95
CA LEU A 52 5.01 11.71 7.55
C LEU A 52 5.43 11.87 9.03
N ASN A 53 6.25 12.88 9.34
CA ASN A 53 6.73 13.09 10.71
C ASN A 53 5.59 13.51 11.64
N GLU A 54 4.70 14.37 11.19
CA GLU A 54 3.51 14.77 11.94
C GLU A 54 2.59 13.57 12.22
N SER A 55 2.42 12.68 11.24
CA SER A 55 1.52 11.53 11.36
C SER A 55 2.13 10.34 12.11
N TYR A 56 3.37 9.95 11.83
CA TYR A 56 3.99 8.71 12.32
C TYR A 56 5.36 8.87 12.98
N GLY A 57 5.85 10.11 13.18
CA GLY A 57 7.15 10.35 13.84
C GLY A 57 7.28 9.64 15.19
N HIS A 58 6.21 9.66 15.99
CA HIS A 58 6.14 8.97 17.28
C HIS A 58 6.38 7.44 17.21
N VAL A 59 6.06 6.79 16.09
CA VAL A 59 6.36 5.36 15.86
C VAL A 59 7.78 5.19 15.29
N LEU A 60 8.15 6.07 14.36
CA LEU A 60 9.43 6.00 13.65
C LEU A 60 10.63 6.21 14.58
N ASP A 61 10.48 7.09 15.56
CA ASP A 61 11.53 7.53 16.47
C ASP A 61 11.54 6.75 17.80
N PHE A 62 10.70 5.72 17.91
CA PHE A 62 10.71 4.82 19.06
C PHE A 62 12.03 4.04 19.11
N ALA A 63 12.68 4.04 20.27
CA ALA A 63 13.92 3.29 20.48
C ALA A 63 13.61 1.80 20.64
N VAL A 64 14.25 0.98 19.83
CA VAL A 64 14.06 -0.47 19.76
C VAL A 64 15.39 -1.16 19.99
N ALA A 65 15.38 -2.20 20.81
CA ALA A 65 16.54 -3.07 20.96
C ALA A 65 16.80 -3.79 19.62
N GLU A 66 18.05 -3.77 19.13
CA GLU A 66 18.45 -4.40 17.85
C GLU A 66 17.83 -5.80 17.57
N PRO A 67 17.74 -6.77 18.52
CA PRO A 67 17.19 -8.09 18.22
C PRO A 67 15.70 -8.08 17.82
N VAL A 68 14.95 -7.02 18.12
CA VAL A 68 13.51 -6.92 17.80
C VAL A 68 13.27 -6.53 16.34
N LEU A 69 14.18 -5.76 15.73
CA LEU A 69 14.09 -5.33 14.33
C LEU A 69 15.16 -6.00 13.47
N THR A 70 14.97 -7.28 13.18
CA THR A 70 15.84 -8.00 12.23
C THR A 70 15.45 -7.59 10.80
N CYS A 71 16.25 -6.71 10.19
CA CYS A 71 16.05 -6.22 8.83
C CYS A 71 17.29 -6.48 7.96
N PRO A 72 17.10 -6.73 6.65
CA PRO A 72 18.22 -6.95 5.74
C PRO A 72 19.12 -5.71 5.65
N GLN A 73 20.41 -5.95 5.44
CA GLN A 73 21.40 -4.88 5.23
C GLN A 73 21.57 -4.63 3.74
N ALA A 74 21.46 -3.36 3.33
CA ALA A 74 21.45 -2.99 1.92
C ALA A 74 22.70 -3.45 1.15
N ASP A 75 23.89 -3.20 1.69
CA ASP A 75 25.16 -3.55 1.03
C ASP A 75 25.34 -5.06 0.87
N GLN A 76 24.78 -5.88 1.77
CA GLN A 76 24.86 -7.34 1.71
C GLN A 76 23.91 -7.92 0.66
N MET A 77 22.69 -7.37 0.56
CA MET A 77 21.63 -7.91 -0.30
C MET A 77 21.69 -7.36 -1.73
N LEU A 78 22.15 -6.12 -1.91
CA LEU A 78 22.09 -5.39 -3.17
C LEU A 78 23.47 -4.98 -3.70
N GLY A 79 24.54 -5.24 -2.93
CA GLY A 79 25.90 -4.91 -3.32
C GLY A 79 26.33 -5.60 -4.62
N GLY A 80 26.81 -4.82 -5.60
CA GLY A 80 27.29 -5.34 -6.89
C GLY A 80 26.19 -5.76 -7.87
N LEU A 81 24.91 -5.55 -7.53
CA LEU A 81 23.80 -5.87 -8.42
C LEU A 81 23.76 -4.94 -9.64
N VAL A 82 23.58 -5.53 -10.82
CA VAL A 82 23.44 -4.83 -12.10
C VAL A 82 22.16 -5.29 -12.79
N MET A 83 21.37 -4.35 -13.30
CA MET A 83 20.11 -4.62 -13.96
C MET A 83 20.31 -4.79 -15.46
N HIS A 84 20.05 -5.99 -15.97
CA HIS A 84 20.19 -6.35 -17.38
C HIS A 84 18.82 -6.59 -18.04
N LYS A 85 17.89 -7.20 -17.31
CA LYS A 85 16.56 -7.59 -17.79
C LYS A 85 15.50 -7.28 -16.75
N ALA A 86 14.23 -7.32 -17.18
CA ALA A 86 13.10 -6.99 -16.32
C ALA A 86 13.02 -7.87 -15.06
N ASP A 87 13.40 -9.15 -15.16
CA ASP A 87 13.39 -10.08 -14.03
C ASP A 87 14.34 -9.67 -12.89
N ASP A 88 15.40 -8.90 -13.19
CA ASP A 88 16.37 -8.49 -12.18
C ASP A 88 15.73 -7.52 -11.16
N MET A 89 14.60 -6.89 -11.52
CA MET A 89 13.78 -6.10 -10.60
C MET A 89 13.27 -6.91 -9.41
N ASN A 90 13.17 -8.24 -9.54
CA ASN A 90 12.74 -9.12 -8.45
C ASN A 90 13.69 -9.07 -7.25
N HIS A 91 14.96 -8.68 -7.44
CA HIS A 91 15.87 -8.42 -6.32
C HIS A 91 15.41 -7.23 -5.47
N LEU A 92 14.94 -6.15 -6.10
CA LEU A 92 14.41 -4.98 -5.39
C LEU A 92 13.04 -5.27 -4.78
N THR A 93 12.22 -6.05 -5.46
CA THR A 93 10.95 -6.53 -4.91
C THR A 93 11.18 -7.40 -3.66
N SER A 94 12.17 -8.29 -3.69
CA SER A 94 12.54 -9.13 -2.53
C SER A 94 13.13 -8.29 -1.39
N TRP A 95 13.94 -7.26 -1.70
CA TRP A 95 14.40 -6.28 -0.72
C TRP A 95 13.24 -5.57 -0.04
N ASN A 96 12.28 -5.06 -0.83
CA ASN A 96 11.07 -4.42 -0.30
C ASN A 96 10.29 -5.38 0.60
N GLY A 97 10.14 -6.65 0.19
CA GLY A 97 9.51 -7.68 1.00
C GLY A 97 10.19 -7.88 2.36
N GLY A 98 11.51 -8.09 2.33
CA GLY A 98 12.32 -8.29 3.54
C GLY A 98 12.31 -7.07 4.48
N MET A 99 12.38 -5.86 3.92
CA MET A 99 12.32 -4.62 4.70
C MET A 99 10.95 -4.41 5.32
N MET A 100 9.87 -4.56 4.55
CA MET A 100 8.52 -4.30 5.02
C MET A 100 8.06 -5.32 6.05
N GLY A 101 8.50 -6.59 5.97
CA GLY A 101 8.05 -7.65 6.87
C GLY A 101 8.19 -7.29 8.35
N SER A 102 9.43 -7.06 8.80
CA SER A 102 9.70 -6.74 10.21
C SER A 102 9.24 -5.33 10.60
N THR A 103 9.42 -4.35 9.69
CA THR A 103 9.15 -2.93 10.00
C THR A 103 7.66 -2.61 10.10
N LEU A 104 6.82 -3.21 9.26
CA LEU A 104 5.37 -3.04 9.34
C LEU A 104 4.78 -3.87 10.49
N GLN A 105 5.27 -5.09 10.72
CA GLN A 105 4.78 -5.91 11.84
C GLN A 105 5.03 -5.21 13.19
N PHE A 106 6.21 -4.61 13.36
CA PHE A 106 6.53 -3.78 14.52
C PHE A 106 5.56 -2.60 14.66
N ALA A 107 5.39 -1.81 13.61
CA ALA A 107 4.53 -0.62 13.63
C ALA A 107 3.05 -0.96 13.89
N LYS A 108 2.56 -2.02 13.25
CA LYS A 108 1.22 -2.57 13.47
C LYS A 108 0.99 -2.92 14.94
N ALA A 109 1.96 -3.58 15.57
CA ALA A 109 1.89 -3.93 16.99
C ALA A 109 1.90 -2.69 17.90
N CYS A 110 2.80 -1.72 17.62
CA CYS A 110 2.88 -0.47 18.39
C CYS A 110 1.58 0.33 18.37
N LEU A 111 0.88 0.35 17.24
CA LEU A 111 -0.37 1.11 17.07
C LEU A 111 -1.63 0.28 17.34
N GLY A 112 -1.51 -1.01 17.67
CA GLY A 112 -2.65 -1.90 17.86
C GLY A 112 -3.53 -2.07 16.61
N LEU A 113 -2.97 -1.90 15.41
CA LEU A 113 -3.74 -1.97 14.15
C LEU A 113 -4.11 -3.41 13.82
N CYS A 114 -5.38 -3.62 13.43
CA CYS A 114 -5.94 -4.91 13.01
C CYS A 114 -5.56 -6.07 13.97
N PRO A 115 -5.97 -6.02 15.25
CA PRO A 115 -5.59 -7.02 16.24
C PRO A 115 -5.97 -8.43 15.79
N GLY A 116 -5.08 -9.41 16.00
CA GLY A 116 -5.29 -10.80 15.59
C GLY A 116 -5.08 -11.11 14.10
N VAL A 117 -4.98 -10.10 13.24
CA VAL A 117 -4.74 -10.27 11.80
C VAL A 117 -3.24 -10.20 11.48
N VAL A 118 -2.75 -11.11 10.64
CA VAL A 118 -1.34 -11.21 10.23
C VAL A 118 -1.11 -10.43 8.93
N LEU A 119 0.01 -9.71 8.89
CA LEU A 119 0.48 -9.07 7.66
C LEU A 119 1.15 -10.12 6.77
N ARG A 120 0.68 -10.24 5.53
CA ARG A 120 1.28 -11.10 4.51
C ARG A 120 1.95 -10.28 3.42
N GLN A 121 3.04 -10.83 2.92
CA GLN A 121 3.76 -10.27 1.78
C GLN A 121 4.01 -11.37 0.76
N GLN A 122 3.57 -11.12 -0.46
CA GLN A 122 3.82 -11.99 -1.59
C GLN A 122 4.61 -11.19 -2.60
N TYR A 123 5.80 -11.63 -2.97
CA TYR A 123 6.63 -10.94 -3.95
C TYR A 123 7.29 -11.91 -4.93
N SER A 124 7.57 -11.40 -6.13
CA SER A 124 8.32 -12.11 -7.16
C SER A 124 9.78 -12.28 -6.73
N THR A 125 10.26 -13.52 -6.66
CA THR A 125 11.65 -13.82 -6.34
C THR A 125 12.53 -13.86 -7.60
N PRO A 126 13.86 -13.62 -7.50
CA PRO A 126 14.77 -13.65 -8.65
C PRO A 126 14.78 -14.99 -9.39
N ASP A 127 14.61 -16.09 -8.65
CA ASP A 127 14.50 -17.46 -9.18
C ASP A 127 13.10 -17.78 -9.77
N LYS A 128 12.16 -16.86 -9.65
CA LYS A 128 10.75 -16.97 -10.09
C LYS A 128 9.99 -18.14 -9.45
N LEU A 129 10.47 -18.67 -8.33
CA LEU A 129 9.76 -19.72 -7.60
C LEU A 129 8.50 -19.19 -6.92
N LEU A 130 8.53 -17.91 -6.50
CA LEU A 130 7.38 -17.21 -5.98
C LEU A 130 6.93 -16.16 -6.99
N ILE A 131 5.65 -16.20 -7.35
CA ILE A 131 4.97 -15.19 -8.17
C ILE A 131 3.67 -14.84 -7.44
N PRO A 132 3.48 -13.57 -7.05
CA PRO A 132 2.27 -13.13 -6.36
C PRO A 132 1.03 -13.36 -7.20
N LYS A 133 -0.08 -13.63 -6.52
CA LYS A 133 -1.39 -13.67 -7.15
C LYS A 133 -2.33 -12.75 -6.40
N LEU A 134 -3.12 -11.98 -7.15
CA LEU A 134 -4.24 -11.26 -6.56
C LEU A 134 -5.43 -12.21 -6.41
N PRO A 135 -6.15 -12.18 -5.29
CA PRO A 135 -7.38 -12.95 -5.11
C PRO A 135 -8.37 -12.68 -6.26
N GLY A 136 -8.89 -13.75 -6.88
CA GLY A 136 -9.84 -13.64 -7.99
C GLY A 136 -9.26 -13.16 -9.33
N ALA A 137 -7.96 -12.86 -9.41
CA ALA A 137 -7.33 -12.42 -10.65
C ALA A 137 -7.03 -13.59 -11.60
N SER A 138 -7.19 -13.35 -12.91
CA SER A 138 -6.76 -14.31 -13.93
C SER A 138 -5.23 -14.51 -13.87
N ALA A 139 -4.75 -15.70 -14.27
CA ALA A 139 -3.32 -16.01 -14.33
C ALA A 139 -2.49 -15.08 -15.27
N ARG A 140 -3.15 -14.22 -16.06
CA ARG A 140 -2.51 -13.25 -16.95
C ARG A 140 -2.18 -11.92 -16.26
N LEU A 141 -2.72 -11.65 -15.07
CA LEU A 141 -2.43 -10.44 -14.31
C LEU A 141 -1.12 -10.66 -13.54
N ILE A 142 -0.05 -10.04 -14.04
CA ILE A 142 1.28 -10.10 -13.43
C ILE A 142 1.40 -8.99 -12.39
N VAL A 143 1.76 -9.38 -11.17
CA VAL A 143 2.03 -8.49 -10.03
C VAL A 143 3.38 -8.85 -9.45
N ASP A 144 4.16 -7.86 -9.05
CA ASP A 144 5.50 -8.10 -8.52
C ASP A 144 5.52 -8.13 -7.00
N HIS A 145 4.69 -7.34 -6.32
CA HIS A 145 4.56 -7.35 -4.87
C HIS A 145 3.11 -7.10 -4.44
N VAL A 146 2.65 -7.83 -3.44
CA VAL A 146 1.39 -7.59 -2.75
C VAL A 146 1.66 -7.61 -1.25
N VAL A 147 1.30 -6.52 -0.57
CA VAL A 147 1.18 -6.48 0.89
C VAL A 147 -0.29 -6.60 1.22
N SER A 148 -0.68 -7.57 2.04
CA SER A 148 -2.08 -7.85 2.39
C SER A 148 -2.25 -8.14 3.87
N LEU A 149 -3.49 -8.00 4.34
CA LEU A 149 -3.95 -8.57 5.61
C LEU A 149 -4.57 -9.94 5.33
N ASP A 150 -4.29 -10.92 6.18
CA ASP A 150 -4.82 -12.28 6.02
C ASP A 150 -6.22 -12.52 6.59
N ASP A 151 -6.98 -11.44 6.67
CA ASP A 151 -8.41 -11.45 6.97
C ASP A 151 -9.21 -12.06 5.81
N PHE A 152 -10.46 -12.47 6.06
CA PHE A 152 -11.34 -13.00 5.01
C PHE A 152 -12.43 -11.98 4.60
N PRO A 153 -12.58 -11.68 3.30
CA PRO A 153 -11.69 -12.04 2.19
C PRO A 153 -10.32 -11.35 2.30
N GLU A 154 -9.26 -11.94 1.73
CA GLU A 154 -7.90 -11.36 1.76
C GLU A 154 -7.95 -9.92 1.26
N GLN A 155 -7.29 -9.01 1.99
CA GLN A 155 -7.39 -7.57 1.74
C GLN A 155 -6.03 -7.03 1.31
N PRO A 156 -5.76 -6.90 -0.01
CA PRO A 156 -4.58 -6.19 -0.49
C PRO A 156 -4.56 -4.76 0.05
N LEU A 157 -3.45 -4.40 0.68
CA LEU A 157 -3.18 -3.06 1.19
C LEU A 157 -2.46 -2.24 0.12
N VAL A 158 -1.38 -2.78 -0.43
CA VAL A 158 -0.52 -2.10 -1.40
C VAL A 158 -0.08 -3.08 -2.47
N ILE A 159 -0.09 -2.62 -3.73
CA ILE A 159 0.36 -3.39 -4.89
C ILE A 159 1.61 -2.75 -5.50
N GLY A 160 2.61 -3.58 -5.79
CA GLY A 160 3.88 -3.17 -6.39
C GLY A 160 4.12 -3.72 -7.77
N LEU A 161 4.73 -2.90 -8.63
CA LEU A 161 5.24 -3.27 -9.94
C LEU A 161 6.73 -2.90 -10.07
N GLY A 162 7.52 -3.74 -10.74
CA GLY A 162 8.92 -3.52 -11.06
C GLY A 162 9.12 -3.11 -12.52
N ARG A 163 9.80 -2.00 -12.79
CA ARG A 163 10.15 -1.53 -14.14
C ARG A 163 11.61 -1.12 -14.18
N LEU A 164 12.29 -1.38 -15.29
CA LEU A 164 13.63 -0.83 -15.48
C LEU A 164 13.54 0.67 -15.78
N SER A 165 14.46 1.45 -15.22
CA SER A 165 14.58 2.90 -15.47
C SER A 165 14.78 3.22 -16.95
N SER A 166 15.41 2.31 -17.70
CA SER A 166 15.58 2.41 -19.15
C SER A 166 14.26 2.32 -19.94
N LYS A 167 13.20 1.78 -19.33
CA LYS A 167 11.86 1.64 -19.94
C LYS A 167 10.91 2.74 -19.52
N TRP A 168 11.03 3.20 -18.28
CA TRP A 168 10.08 4.12 -17.69
C TRP A 168 10.67 4.85 -16.50
N SER A 169 10.34 6.13 -16.38
CA SER A 169 10.63 6.95 -15.21
C SER A 169 9.38 7.72 -14.79
N GLY A 170 9.10 7.68 -13.49
CA GLY A 170 8.06 8.49 -12.87
C GLY A 170 8.47 9.95 -12.74
N ARG A 171 9.78 10.24 -12.66
CA ARG A 171 10.28 11.62 -12.75
C ARG A 171 10.00 12.25 -14.11
N GLU A 172 10.24 11.52 -15.20
CA GLU A 172 9.89 12.00 -16.55
C GLU A 172 8.37 12.21 -16.68
N LEU A 173 7.56 11.30 -16.15
CA LEU A 173 6.10 11.48 -16.08
C LEU A 173 5.72 12.76 -15.29
N ALA A 174 6.30 12.96 -14.12
CA ALA A 174 6.06 14.13 -13.27
C ALA A 174 6.48 15.45 -13.94
N TYR A 175 7.51 15.44 -14.78
CA TYR A 175 7.96 16.62 -15.52
C TYR A 175 7.04 16.96 -16.72
N HIS A 176 6.31 15.97 -17.23
CA HIS A 176 5.48 16.08 -18.43
C HIS A 176 3.98 15.89 -18.16
N LEU A 177 3.48 16.30 -16.99
CA LEU A 177 2.05 16.15 -16.64
C LEU A 177 1.11 16.88 -17.61
N ASP A 178 1.49 18.07 -18.09
CA ASP A 178 0.67 18.86 -19.02
C ASP A 178 0.67 18.32 -20.46
N ASN A 179 1.61 17.45 -20.80
CA ASN A 179 1.76 16.90 -22.15
C ASN A 179 2.21 15.43 -22.09
N THR A 180 1.50 14.62 -21.31
CA THR A 180 1.91 13.24 -21.09
C THR A 180 1.61 12.37 -22.31
N THR A 181 2.63 11.71 -22.84
CA THR A 181 2.47 10.72 -23.90
C THR A 181 1.81 9.46 -23.37
N HIS A 182 1.06 8.75 -24.22
CA HIS A 182 0.44 7.47 -23.82
C HIS A 182 1.46 6.44 -23.30
N GLU A 183 2.69 6.46 -23.83
CA GLU A 183 3.76 5.54 -23.43
C GLU A 183 4.20 5.74 -21.97
N LEU A 184 4.25 6.98 -21.49
CA LEU A 184 4.58 7.28 -20.09
C LEU A 184 3.46 6.90 -19.12
N LEU A 185 2.22 6.83 -19.58
CA LEU A 185 1.07 6.45 -18.76
C LEU A 185 0.91 4.94 -18.62
N TRP A 186 1.46 4.12 -19.52
CA TRP A 186 1.19 2.67 -19.52
C TRP A 186 1.48 1.98 -18.20
N PRO A 187 2.62 2.21 -17.52
CA PRO A 187 2.88 1.56 -16.23
C PRO A 187 1.92 2.00 -15.12
N VAL A 188 1.50 3.27 -15.12
CA VAL A 188 0.53 3.80 -14.15
C VAL A 188 -0.87 3.23 -14.40
N ARG A 189 -1.29 3.12 -15.67
CA ARG A 189 -2.56 2.47 -16.05
C ARG A 189 -2.57 0.98 -15.68
N GLN A 190 -1.44 0.29 -15.88
CA GLN A 190 -1.30 -1.09 -15.45
C GLN A 190 -1.45 -1.21 -13.94
N LEU A 191 -0.78 -0.34 -13.18
CA LEU A 191 -0.89 -0.34 -11.72
C LEU A 191 -2.32 -0.03 -11.27
N ALA A 192 -2.98 0.96 -11.88
CA ALA A 192 -4.37 1.30 -11.60
C ALA A 192 -5.31 0.11 -11.82
N ASN A 193 -5.13 -0.63 -12.91
CA ASN A 193 -5.87 -1.86 -13.17
C ASN A 193 -5.67 -2.89 -12.05
N LEU A 194 -4.42 -3.10 -11.61
CA LEU A 194 -4.14 -4.04 -10.53
C LEU A 194 -4.75 -3.59 -9.19
N CYS A 195 -4.64 -2.30 -8.87
CA CYS A 195 -5.27 -1.66 -7.72
C CYS A 195 -6.80 -1.81 -7.74
N GLN A 196 -7.43 -1.69 -8.91
CA GLN A 196 -8.86 -1.96 -9.10
C GLN A 196 -9.22 -3.41 -8.74
N PHE A 197 -8.46 -4.39 -9.26
CA PHE A 197 -8.68 -5.81 -8.94
C PHE A 197 -8.43 -6.11 -7.46
N GLY A 198 -7.39 -5.53 -6.86
CA GLY A 198 -7.08 -5.71 -5.45
C GLY A 198 -7.90 -4.84 -4.49
N GLN A 199 -8.86 -4.06 -5.00
CA GLN A 199 -9.71 -3.15 -4.23
C GLN A 199 -8.92 -2.25 -3.26
N THR A 200 -7.77 -1.76 -3.70
CA THR A 200 -6.94 -0.81 -2.95
C THR A 200 -6.56 0.37 -3.81
N ARG A 201 -6.60 1.56 -3.23
CA ARG A 201 -6.18 2.79 -3.90
C ARG A 201 -4.67 2.99 -3.93
N TYR A 202 -3.91 2.21 -3.18
CA TYR A 202 -2.48 2.43 -3.01
C TYR A 202 -1.65 1.41 -3.79
N GLY A 203 -0.68 1.93 -4.52
CA GLY A 203 0.32 1.10 -5.19
C GLY A 203 1.63 1.84 -5.39
N TYR A 204 2.64 1.13 -5.88
CA TYR A 204 3.91 1.74 -6.24
C TYR A 204 4.53 1.09 -7.47
N ILE A 205 5.41 1.85 -8.12
CA ILE A 205 6.27 1.36 -9.20
C ILE A 205 7.72 1.51 -8.75
N GLN A 206 8.44 0.40 -8.60
CA GLN A 206 9.87 0.36 -8.33
C GLN A 206 10.64 0.38 -9.65
N THR A 207 11.67 1.21 -9.70
CA THR A 207 12.74 1.13 -10.70
C THR A 207 14.10 1.05 -10.02
N ASP A 208 15.17 0.80 -10.77
CA ASP A 208 16.54 0.87 -10.26
C ASP A 208 16.99 2.28 -9.83
N GLN A 209 16.22 3.32 -10.17
CA GLN A 209 16.56 4.73 -9.84
C GLN A 209 15.57 5.42 -8.91
N GLU A 210 14.38 4.87 -8.72
CA GLU A 210 13.32 5.48 -7.91
C GLU A 210 12.21 4.50 -7.52
N LEU A 211 11.49 4.85 -6.45
CA LEU A 211 10.19 4.28 -6.14
C LEU A 211 9.13 5.37 -6.34
N VAL A 212 8.10 5.08 -7.12
CA VAL A 212 7.00 6.01 -7.41
C VAL A 212 5.77 5.52 -6.68
N VAL A 213 5.39 6.19 -5.60
CA VAL A 213 4.12 5.89 -4.92
C VAL A 213 2.96 6.45 -5.73
N CYS A 214 1.83 5.74 -5.72
CA CYS A 214 0.62 6.09 -6.45
C CYS A 214 -0.59 5.96 -5.51
N CYS A 215 -1.47 6.97 -5.55
CA CYS A 215 -2.80 6.92 -4.95
C CYS A 215 -3.85 7.14 -6.04
N PHE A 216 -4.77 6.20 -6.18
CA PHE A 216 -5.81 6.23 -7.20
C PHE A 216 -7.14 6.70 -6.65
N SER A 217 -7.91 7.42 -7.46
CA SER A 217 -9.26 7.83 -7.11
C SER A 217 -10.14 7.83 -8.35
N GLN A 218 -11.45 7.86 -8.16
CA GLN A 218 -12.39 8.10 -9.25
C GLN A 218 -12.63 9.61 -9.41
N GLU A 219 -12.96 10.06 -10.62
CA GLU A 219 -13.40 11.44 -10.83
C GLU A 219 -14.80 11.67 -10.22
N ALA A 220 -15.69 10.70 -10.42
CA ALA A 220 -17.02 10.64 -9.85
C ALA A 220 -17.39 9.17 -9.57
N GLU A 221 -18.41 8.94 -8.75
CA GLU A 221 -18.85 7.60 -8.40
C GLU A 221 -19.26 6.82 -9.66
N GLY A 222 -18.65 5.65 -9.87
CA GLY A 222 -18.90 4.81 -11.04
C GLY A 222 -18.31 5.34 -12.35
N ALA A 223 -17.49 6.40 -12.31
CA ALA A 223 -16.85 6.94 -13.50
C ALA A 223 -15.78 5.99 -14.06
N GLU A 224 -15.73 5.87 -15.39
CA GLU A 224 -14.63 5.20 -16.09
C GLU A 224 -13.30 5.98 -16.00
N LYS A 225 -13.38 7.27 -15.63
CA LYS A 225 -12.24 8.17 -15.51
C LYS A 225 -11.62 8.09 -14.13
N TRP A 226 -10.33 7.80 -14.12
CA TRP A 226 -9.54 7.66 -12.92
C TRP A 226 -8.58 8.84 -12.80
N LYS A 227 -8.18 9.12 -11.57
CA LYS A 227 -7.10 10.05 -11.24
C LYS A 227 -5.99 9.28 -10.53
N ALA A 228 -4.76 9.69 -10.76
CA ALA A 228 -3.59 9.18 -10.05
C ALA A 228 -2.80 10.34 -9.44
N ALA A 229 -2.65 10.35 -8.12
CA ALA A 229 -1.67 11.20 -7.45
C ALA A 229 -0.38 10.40 -7.30
N ILE A 230 0.74 10.92 -7.81
CA ILE A 230 2.04 10.24 -7.82
C ILE A 230 3.09 11.04 -7.07
N MET A 231 4.04 10.35 -6.45
CA MET A 231 5.25 10.97 -5.92
C MET A 231 6.46 10.07 -6.25
N PRO A 232 7.39 10.53 -7.10
CA PRO A 232 8.67 9.85 -7.34
C PRO A 232 9.68 10.12 -6.22
N ILE A 233 10.21 9.06 -5.60
CA ILE A 233 11.26 9.13 -4.57
C ILE A 233 12.55 8.53 -5.15
N PRO A 234 13.65 9.29 -5.26
CA PRO A 234 14.93 8.76 -5.72
C PRO A 234 15.48 7.64 -4.85
N TRP A 235 15.98 6.57 -5.49
CA TRP A 235 16.62 5.42 -4.85
C TRP A 235 17.84 5.80 -4.00
N THR A 236 18.56 6.85 -4.43
CA THR A 236 19.79 7.31 -3.80
C THR A 236 19.57 8.10 -2.50
N ARG A 237 18.34 8.50 -2.18
CA ARG A 237 18.03 9.20 -0.91
C ARG A 237 18.24 8.26 0.27
N ASN A 238 18.97 8.75 1.27
CA ASN A 238 19.29 8.06 2.51
C ASN A 238 19.48 9.08 3.64
N GLY A 239 19.42 8.62 4.89
CA GLY A 239 19.49 9.49 6.07
C GLY A 239 18.11 9.87 6.61
N VAL A 240 18.06 10.18 7.91
CA VAL A 240 16.82 10.37 8.68
C VAL A 240 16.03 11.63 8.34
N ASP A 241 16.69 12.59 7.69
CA ASP A 241 16.12 13.92 7.36
C ASP A 241 15.54 14.00 5.94
N VAL A 242 15.42 12.87 5.24
CA VAL A 242 14.85 12.81 3.88
C VAL A 242 13.85 11.67 3.75
N LEU A 243 12.84 11.83 2.88
CA LEU A 243 11.95 10.74 2.51
C LEU A 243 12.71 9.77 1.57
N THR A 244 13.10 8.61 2.10
CA THR A 244 13.73 7.50 1.35
C THR A 244 12.67 6.59 0.72
N THR A 245 13.06 5.71 -0.21
CA THR A 245 12.08 4.81 -0.85
C THR A 245 11.49 3.77 0.12
N ASP A 246 12.29 3.27 1.07
CA ASP A 246 11.82 2.26 2.02
C ASP A 246 10.87 2.91 3.04
N LEU A 247 11.19 4.13 3.48
CA LEU A 247 10.32 4.93 4.33
C LEU A 247 9.00 5.31 3.62
N ALA A 248 9.06 5.66 2.34
CA ALA A 248 7.88 5.94 1.52
C ALA A 248 6.99 4.71 1.35
N LEU A 249 7.57 3.53 1.05
CA LEU A 249 6.79 2.29 0.93
C LEU A 249 6.16 1.90 2.26
N TRP A 250 6.93 1.98 3.36
CA TRP A 250 6.41 1.73 4.70
C TRP A 250 5.23 2.63 5.02
N TRP A 251 5.35 3.94 4.75
CA TRP A 251 4.28 4.89 5.01
C TRP A 251 3.03 4.59 4.19
N LEU A 252 3.19 4.27 2.90
CA LEU A 252 2.08 3.87 2.03
C LEU A 252 1.32 2.67 2.61
N CYS A 253 2.04 1.67 3.13
CA CYS A 253 1.44 0.52 3.80
C CYS A 253 0.72 0.91 5.10
N MET A 254 1.29 1.80 5.93
CA MET A 254 0.64 2.28 7.15
C MET A 254 -0.67 3.04 6.85
N LEU A 255 -0.67 3.88 5.83
CA LEU A 255 -1.88 4.57 5.37
C LEU A 255 -2.97 3.57 4.96
N ALA A 256 -2.60 2.54 4.19
CA ALA A 256 -3.51 1.49 3.74
C ALA A 256 -4.07 0.64 4.90
N MET A 257 -3.27 0.41 5.94
CA MET A 257 -3.63 -0.44 7.08
C MET A 257 -4.55 0.25 8.10
N SER A 258 -4.49 1.58 8.21
CA SER A 258 -5.21 2.36 9.22
C SER A 258 -6.73 2.07 9.33
N ALA A 259 -7.47 2.12 8.22
CA ALA A 259 -8.88 1.76 8.16
C ALA A 259 -9.29 1.32 6.75
N ARG A 260 -10.30 0.45 6.65
CA ARG A 260 -10.75 -0.09 5.36
C ARG A 260 -11.25 0.98 4.39
N HIS A 261 -12.04 1.93 4.87
CA HIS A 261 -12.55 3.02 4.03
C HIS A 261 -11.42 3.98 3.59
N HIS A 262 -10.30 4.06 4.30
CA HIS A 262 -9.15 4.90 3.90
C HIS A 262 -8.41 4.39 2.67
N ARG A 263 -8.56 3.10 2.31
CA ARG A 263 -7.93 2.51 1.12
C ARG A 263 -8.90 2.20 -0.02
N ALA A 264 -10.19 2.48 0.17
CA ALA A 264 -11.18 2.33 -0.89
C ALA A 264 -10.90 3.30 -2.05
N ILE A 265 -11.19 2.86 -3.27
CA ILE A 265 -11.08 3.68 -4.47
C ILE A 265 -12.40 4.43 -4.63
N VAL A 266 -12.41 5.68 -4.20
CA VAL A 266 -13.60 6.54 -4.14
C VAL A 266 -13.34 7.87 -4.85
N PRO A 267 -14.37 8.70 -5.10
CA PRO A 267 -14.19 10.08 -5.53
C PRO A 267 -13.28 10.88 -4.58
N GLU A 268 -12.49 11.83 -5.11
CA GLU A 268 -11.50 12.56 -4.29
C GLU A 268 -12.12 13.31 -3.09
N ARG A 269 -13.35 13.81 -3.24
CA ARG A 269 -14.10 14.48 -2.16
C ARG A 269 -14.44 13.57 -0.97
N GLU A 270 -14.48 12.26 -1.19
CA GLU A 270 -14.76 11.25 -0.16
C GLU A 270 -13.47 10.66 0.42
N MET A 271 -12.32 10.96 -0.19
CA MET A 271 -11.04 10.53 0.32
C MET A 271 -10.68 11.30 1.59
N VAL A 272 -10.27 10.56 2.61
CA VAL A 272 -9.55 11.15 3.74
C VAL A 272 -8.18 11.63 3.24
N LYS A 273 -7.89 12.92 3.44
CA LYS A 273 -6.57 13.52 3.16
C LYS A 273 -5.55 12.98 4.15
N ILE A 274 -4.32 12.73 3.71
CA ILE A 274 -3.31 12.04 4.53
C ILE A 274 -2.74 12.90 5.66
N ASN A 275 -3.05 14.19 5.66
CA ASN A 275 -2.75 15.17 6.70
C ASN A 275 -4.01 15.60 7.46
N ALA A 276 -5.09 14.81 7.43
CA ALA A 276 -6.34 15.15 8.10
C ALA A 276 -6.26 14.92 9.61
N TRP A 277 -6.74 15.92 10.37
CA TRP A 277 -6.79 15.92 11.83
C TRP A 277 -8.21 16.23 12.31
N ASP A 278 -8.66 15.51 13.33
CA ASP A 278 -9.90 15.80 14.04
C ASP A 278 -9.60 16.50 15.36
N THR A 279 -10.40 17.49 15.75
CA THR A 279 -10.27 18.14 17.07
C THR A 279 -11.22 17.45 18.04
N VAL A 280 -10.68 16.83 19.08
CA VAL A 280 -11.42 15.97 20.02
C VAL A 280 -11.15 16.44 21.44
N TYR A 281 -12.19 16.48 22.27
CA TYR A 281 -12.05 16.68 23.71
C TYR A 281 -11.91 15.31 24.38
N ILE A 282 -10.83 15.10 25.15
CA ILE A 282 -10.61 13.84 25.86
C ILE A 282 -11.32 13.88 27.21
N ASP A 283 -10.82 14.72 28.13
CA ASP A 283 -11.36 14.89 29.48
C ASP A 283 -10.84 16.20 30.11
N ALA A 284 -11.21 16.44 31.37
CA ALA A 284 -10.83 17.65 32.10
C ALA A 284 -9.32 17.76 32.39
N GLU A 285 -8.58 16.65 32.41
CA GLU A 285 -7.14 16.61 32.70
C GLU A 285 -6.30 16.82 31.44
N HIS A 286 -6.71 16.22 30.33
CA HIS A 286 -5.98 16.23 29.06
C HIS A 286 -6.44 17.34 28.10
N GLY A 287 -7.67 17.84 28.27
CA GLY A 287 -8.22 18.93 27.47
C GLY A 287 -8.49 18.55 26.01
N TRP A 288 -8.27 19.52 25.12
CA TRP A 288 -8.48 19.35 23.67
C TRP A 288 -7.22 18.85 22.99
N VAL A 289 -7.38 17.88 22.10
CA VAL A 289 -6.32 17.35 21.24
C VAL A 289 -6.72 17.44 19.78
N ARG A 290 -5.72 17.47 18.91
CA ARG A 290 -5.88 17.11 17.51
C ARG A 290 -5.42 15.68 17.32
N ARG A 291 -6.32 14.83 16.81
CA ARG A 291 -6.09 13.42 16.54
C ARG A 291 -5.86 13.20 15.06
N HIS A 292 -4.75 12.58 14.69
CA HIS A 292 -4.48 12.27 13.28
C HIS A 292 -5.35 11.11 12.80
N ARG A 293 -6.03 11.25 11.65
CA ARG A 293 -7.00 10.25 11.18
C ARG A 293 -6.41 8.88 10.84
N TYR A 294 -5.14 8.81 10.47
CA TYR A 294 -4.50 7.54 10.07
C TYR A 294 -3.73 6.86 11.19
N SER A 295 -3.07 7.62 12.07
CA SER A 295 -2.21 7.07 13.11
C SER A 295 -2.84 7.11 14.50
N GLY A 296 -3.91 7.88 14.68
CA GLY A 296 -4.55 8.08 15.98
C GLY A 296 -3.73 8.89 16.97
N VAL A 297 -2.56 9.44 16.56
CA VAL A 297 -1.73 10.23 17.47
C VAL A 297 -2.44 11.50 17.89
N ASP A 298 -2.41 11.75 19.19
CA ASP A 298 -2.98 12.95 19.80
C ASP A 298 -1.88 13.98 20.07
N LEU A 299 -2.11 15.20 19.61
CA LEU A 299 -1.27 16.36 19.95
C LEU A 299 -2.12 17.41 20.67
N PRO A 300 -1.63 18.03 21.75
CA PRO A 300 -2.36 19.09 22.44
C PRO A 300 -2.78 20.22 21.48
N THR A 301 -4.02 20.72 21.62
CA THR A 301 -4.53 21.85 20.84
C THR A 301 -5.43 22.74 21.69
N ASN A 302 -5.69 23.95 21.20
CA ASN A 302 -6.68 24.84 21.81
C ASN A 302 -8.11 24.39 21.45
N PRO A 303 -9.12 24.74 22.29
CA PRO A 303 -10.52 24.50 21.95
C PRO A 303 -10.89 25.12 20.60
N PRO A 304 -11.81 24.49 19.83
CA PRO A 304 -12.28 25.05 18.59
C PRO A 304 -12.95 26.41 18.86
N SER A 305 -12.59 27.42 18.08
CA SER A 305 -13.22 28.74 18.14
C SER A 305 -14.73 28.62 17.86
N GLN A 306 -15.57 29.20 18.72
CA GLN A 306 -17.05 29.12 18.70
C GLN A 306 -17.74 29.66 17.42
N GLY A 307 -17.02 29.91 16.33
CA GLY A 307 -17.52 30.55 15.12
C GLY A 307 -18.03 29.63 14.00
N ASN A 308 -17.77 28.31 14.03
CA ASN A 308 -18.17 27.38 12.96
C ASN A 308 -18.58 26.00 13.51
N ALA A 309 -19.43 25.98 14.54
CA ALA A 309 -20.04 24.74 15.01
C ALA A 309 -21.21 24.34 14.09
N THR A 310 -20.93 23.66 12.97
CA THR A 310 -21.89 22.69 12.44
C THR A 310 -21.84 21.49 13.36
N ALA A 311 -22.87 21.34 14.19
CA ALA A 311 -23.09 20.13 14.98
C ALA A 311 -23.13 18.92 14.04
N ILE A 312 -22.19 18.00 14.19
CA ILE A 312 -22.32 16.65 13.64
C ILE A 312 -22.68 15.79 14.84
N ASP A 313 -23.88 15.22 14.79
CA ASP A 313 -24.40 14.26 15.75
C ASP A 313 -23.39 13.12 15.96
N ALA A 314 -23.17 12.79 17.22
CA ALA A 314 -22.42 11.62 17.64
C ALA A 314 -23.22 10.35 17.30
N HIS A 315 -23.14 9.89 16.05
CA HIS A 315 -23.33 8.47 15.77
C HIS A 315 -22.07 7.73 16.23
N VAL A 316 -22.15 7.22 17.45
CA VAL A 316 -21.27 6.19 17.97
C VAL A 316 -21.39 4.98 17.03
N ASN A 317 -20.41 4.78 16.15
CA ASN A 317 -20.20 3.46 15.53
C ASN A 317 -19.51 2.58 16.58
N SER A 318 -20.32 1.90 17.38
CA SER A 318 -19.90 0.79 18.22
C SER A 318 -19.72 -0.46 17.33
N ASP A 319 -18.58 -0.59 16.68
CA ASP A 319 -18.16 -1.81 15.97
C ASP A 319 -17.12 -2.61 16.78
N PHE A 320 -17.28 -2.61 18.10
CA PHE A 320 -16.55 -3.49 19.02
C PHE A 320 -17.49 -3.95 20.13
N ASP A 321 -18.39 -4.89 19.81
CA ASP A 321 -18.98 -5.81 20.79
C ASP A 321 -19.38 -7.10 20.05
N VAL A 322 -18.60 -8.17 20.27
CA VAL A 322 -19.01 -9.53 19.98
C VAL A 322 -19.63 -10.06 21.26
N ASP A 323 -20.96 -10.12 21.33
CA ASP A 323 -21.68 -10.77 22.41
C ASP A 323 -21.69 -12.30 22.18
N PRO A 324 -21.13 -13.13 23.08
CA PRO A 324 -21.04 -14.56 22.90
C PRO A 324 -22.20 -15.27 23.61
N THR A 325 -23.45 -15.05 23.19
CA THR A 325 -24.56 -15.97 23.57
C THR A 325 -25.78 -15.78 22.67
N ALA A 326 -25.96 -16.67 21.69
CA ALA A 326 -27.28 -16.99 21.17
C ALA A 326 -27.26 -18.41 20.58
N ASP A 327 -27.92 -19.31 21.30
CA ASP A 327 -28.12 -20.71 20.94
C ASP A 327 -28.86 -20.89 19.59
N ASP A 328 -28.44 -21.93 18.88
CA ASP A 328 -29.17 -22.57 17.76
C ASP A 328 -30.61 -22.93 18.15
N PRO A 329 -31.51 -23.04 17.15
CA PRO A 329 -32.00 -24.39 16.91
C PRO A 329 -32.10 -24.79 15.43
N LEU A 330 -31.65 -26.02 15.19
CA LEU A 330 -31.91 -26.91 14.07
C LEU A 330 -33.42 -27.14 13.80
N ASP A 331 -33.67 -27.55 12.54
CA ASP A 331 -34.86 -28.16 11.92
C ASP A 331 -35.52 -27.20 10.91
N SER A 332 -35.76 -27.55 9.64
CA SER A 332 -35.95 -28.83 8.98
C SER A 332 -35.94 -28.56 7.47
N PHE A 333 -35.30 -29.37 6.61
CA PHE A 333 -35.76 -29.60 5.22
C PHE A 333 -34.93 -30.72 4.57
N PHE A 334 -35.36 -31.95 4.80
CA PHE A 334 -35.18 -33.05 3.85
C PHE A 334 -36.59 -33.56 3.53
N ASP A 335 -36.97 -33.53 2.27
CA ASP A 335 -37.76 -34.65 1.75
C ASP A 335 -37.36 -34.96 0.31
N SER A 336 -37.33 -36.25 0.07
CA SER A 336 -36.81 -37.00 -1.06
C SER A 336 -37.68 -36.93 -2.31
N ASP A 337 -37.07 -37.15 -3.48
CA ASP A 337 -37.53 -38.20 -4.40
C ASP A 337 -36.47 -38.49 -5.49
N ALA A 338 -36.08 -39.77 -5.56
CA ALA A 338 -35.40 -40.39 -6.70
C ALA A 338 -36.46 -40.91 -7.71
N PRO A 339 -36.10 -41.33 -8.93
CA PRO A 339 -35.56 -42.68 -9.08
C PRO A 339 -34.53 -42.91 -10.20
N ASP A 340 -33.92 -44.08 -10.04
CA ASP A 340 -33.08 -44.91 -10.91
C ASP A 340 -33.35 -44.93 -12.43
N GLY A 341 -32.31 -45.32 -13.18
CA GLY A 341 -32.53 -46.23 -14.31
C GLY A 341 -31.60 -46.08 -15.53
N ASP A 342 -30.50 -46.85 -15.49
CA ASP A 342 -29.87 -47.59 -16.60
C ASP A 342 -29.41 -46.93 -17.92
N ALA A 343 -28.14 -47.26 -18.24
CA ALA A 343 -27.45 -47.21 -19.54
C ALA A 343 -28.03 -48.27 -20.53
N PRO A 344 -27.58 -48.49 -21.81
CA PRO A 344 -26.30 -48.10 -22.42
C PRO A 344 -26.30 -47.74 -23.94
N ASN A 345 -25.10 -47.36 -24.42
CA ASN A 345 -24.50 -47.56 -25.77
C ASN A 345 -25.29 -47.30 -27.07
N GLY A 346 -24.68 -46.51 -27.97
CA GLY A 346 -24.62 -46.88 -29.38
C GLY A 346 -24.62 -45.77 -30.43
N THR A 347 -23.48 -45.62 -31.12
CA THR A 347 -23.30 -45.37 -32.57
C THR A 347 -23.72 -44.05 -33.24
N ALA A 348 -22.67 -43.40 -33.79
CA ALA A 348 -22.48 -42.95 -35.18
C ALA A 348 -23.46 -41.96 -35.85
N GLY A 349 -22.87 -40.91 -36.41
CA GLY A 349 -23.44 -39.95 -37.35
C GLY A 349 -22.44 -38.83 -37.64
#